data_AF-A0A7Z7IMX9-F1
#
_entry.id   AF-A0A7Z7IMX9-F1
#
_cell.length_a   1.000
_cell.length_b   1.000
_cell.length_c   1.000
_cell.angle_alpha   90.00
_cell.angle_beta   90.00
_cell.angle_gamma   90.00
#
_symmetry.space_group_name_H-M   'P 1'
#
loop_
_entity.id
_entity.type
_entity.pdbx_description
1 polymer ?
#
loop_
_entity_poly.entity_id
_entity_poly.type
_entity_poly.pdbx_seq_one_letter_code
_entity_poly.pdbx_strand_id
1 'polypeptide(L)'
;MNSASDRIAAAPTQPVTLGRTRVQRTSVRRTVDLTPAQHRALDIWQRDAADRIGLTRVTGQEVLAALIDQLLSDPKLSAQITRTIQAQR
;
A
#
# COMPACT_ATOMS: atom_id res chain seq x y z
N MET A 1 -64.94 -18.62 13.49
CA MET A 1 -63.53 -18.45 13.90
C MET A 1 -62.65 -18.96 12.77
N ASN A 2 -62.26 -18.10 11.83
CA ASN A 2 -60.99 -17.34 11.82
C ASN A 2 -59.74 -18.24 11.91
N SER A 3 -59.04 -18.45 10.79
CA SER A 3 -57.92 -17.57 10.44
C SER A 3 -57.26 -18.04 9.15
N ALA A 4 -57.41 -17.24 8.09
CA ALA A 4 -56.56 -17.31 6.90
C ALA A 4 -55.18 -16.76 7.28
N SER A 5 -54.14 -17.59 7.23
CA SER A 5 -52.76 -17.14 7.35
C SER A 5 -52.21 -16.83 5.97
N ASP A 6 -52.27 -15.55 5.64
CA ASP A 6 -51.59 -14.90 4.53
C ASP A 6 -50.07 -15.13 4.64
N ARG A 7 -49.48 -15.84 3.68
CA ARG A 7 -48.02 -16.00 3.58
C ARG A 7 -47.52 -15.11 2.47
N ILE A 8 -47.11 -13.90 2.83
CA ILE A 8 -46.38 -12.98 1.95
C ILE A 8 -45.02 -13.62 1.66
N ALA A 9 -44.84 -14.13 0.44
CA ALA A 9 -43.56 -14.65 -0.02
C ALA A 9 -42.59 -13.47 -0.21
N ALA A 10 -41.57 -13.39 0.63
CA ALA A 10 -40.45 -12.48 0.44
C ALA A 10 -39.65 -12.92 -0.81
N ALA A 11 -39.61 -12.06 -1.83
CA ALA A 11 -38.78 -12.29 -3.01
C ALA A 11 -37.29 -12.27 -2.61
N PRO A 12 -36.46 -13.21 -3.13
CA PRO A 12 -35.03 -13.20 -2.85
C PRO A 12 -34.39 -12.00 -3.54
N THR A 13 -33.98 -11.01 -2.76
CA THR A 13 -33.13 -9.91 -3.27
C THR A 13 -31.76 -10.48 -3.61
N GLN A 14 -31.48 -10.65 -4.90
CA GLN A 14 -30.14 -11.02 -5.37
C GLN A 14 -29.19 -9.83 -5.14
N PRO A 15 -28.03 -10.03 -4.52
CA PRO A 15 -27.05 -8.96 -4.39
C PRO A 15 -26.53 -8.58 -5.78
N VAL A 16 -26.66 -7.30 -6.13
CA VAL A 16 -26.12 -6.75 -7.38
C VAL A 16 -24.59 -6.75 -7.27
N THR A 17 -23.94 -7.72 -7.90
CA THR A 17 -22.50 -7.69 -8.13
C THR A 17 -22.23 -6.64 -9.21
N LEU A 18 -22.11 -5.37 -8.81
CA LEU A 18 -21.62 -4.33 -9.71
C LEU A 18 -20.23 -4.76 -10.18
N GLY A 19 -20.14 -5.13 -11.45
CA GLY A 19 -18.91 -5.49 -12.13
C GLY A 19 -17.90 -4.35 -12.01
N ARG A 20 -17.05 -4.41 -10.99
CA ARG A 20 -15.81 -3.67 -10.99
C ARG A 20 -14.88 -4.47 -11.87
N THR A 21 -14.84 -4.11 -13.15
CA THR A 21 -13.73 -4.45 -14.05
C THR A 21 -12.48 -3.85 -13.43
N ARG A 22 -11.91 -4.55 -12.44
CA ARG A 22 -10.64 -4.24 -11.82
C ARG A 22 -9.64 -4.54 -12.92
N VAL A 23 -9.29 -3.52 -13.70
CA VAL A 23 -8.04 -3.52 -14.45
C VAL A 23 -7.00 -4.06 -13.46
N GLN A 24 -6.53 -5.28 -13.71
CA GLN A 24 -5.51 -5.93 -12.91
C GLN A 24 -4.25 -5.09 -13.12
N ARG A 25 -4.11 -4.02 -12.33
CA ARG A 25 -2.79 -3.42 -12.11
C ARG A 25 -2.00 -4.55 -11.46
N THR A 26 -1.15 -5.20 -12.24
CA THR A 26 -0.24 -6.26 -11.78
C THR A 26 0.79 -5.62 -10.84
N SER A 27 0.34 -5.22 -9.64
CA SER A 27 1.21 -4.69 -8.60
C SER A 27 2.04 -5.84 -8.05
N VAL A 28 3.35 -5.76 -8.21
CA VAL A 28 4.29 -6.75 -7.65
C VAL A 28 4.62 -6.34 -6.22
N ARG A 29 4.47 -7.25 -5.26
CA ARG A 29 4.85 -7.02 -3.86
C ARG A 29 6.32 -7.35 -3.64
N ARG A 30 7.03 -6.50 -2.89
CA ARG A 30 8.40 -6.72 -2.44
C ARG A 30 8.44 -6.54 -0.92
N THR A 31 9.00 -7.51 -0.22
CA THR A 31 9.19 -7.47 1.24
C THR A 31 10.66 -7.18 1.53
N VAL A 32 10.92 -6.34 2.55
CA VAL A 32 12.26 -6.00 3.01
C VAL A 32 12.31 -6.27 4.51
N ASP A 33 13.32 -7.03 4.93
CA ASP A 33 13.59 -7.24 6.35
C ASP A 33 14.33 -6.02 6.91
N LEU A 34 13.72 -5.40 7.91
CA LEU A 34 14.28 -4.27 8.64
C LEU A 34 14.57 -4.71 10.06
N THR A 35 15.73 -4.31 10.58
CA THR A 35 15.99 -4.44 12.02
C THR A 35 15.00 -3.57 12.81
N PRO A 36 14.70 -3.90 14.07
CA PRO A 36 13.82 -3.08 14.91
C PRO A 36 14.26 -1.60 14.99
N ALA A 37 15.58 -1.37 14.98
CA ALA A 37 16.16 -0.03 14.96
C ALA A 37 15.85 0.72 13.66
N GLN A 38 16.03 0.08 12.50
CA GLN A 38 15.69 0.67 11.20
C GLN A 38 14.19 0.96 11.07
N HIS A 39 13.33 0.04 11.54
CA HIS A 39 11.89 0.24 11.51
C HIS A 39 11.47 1.45 12.35
N ARG A 40 12.03 1.60 13.56
CA ARG A 40 11.79 2.77 14.41
C ARG A 40 12.29 4.07 13.79
N ALA A 41 13.50 4.06 13.24
CA ALA A 41 14.06 5.24 12.58
C ALA A 41 13.21 5.69 11.39
N LEU A 42 12.69 4.74 10.61
CA LEU A 42 11.79 5.03 9.48
C LEU A 42 10.45 5.63 9.94
N ASP A 43 9.82 5.07 10.99
CA ASP A 43 8.56 5.58 11.55
C ASP A 43 8.70 7.03 12.06
N ILE A 44 9.81 7.35 12.73
CA ILE A 44 10.10 8.73 13.16
C ILE A 44 10.24 9.64 11.95
N TRP A 45 11.07 9.26 10.98
CA TRP A 45 11.28 10.08 9.78
C TRP A 45 9.99 10.31 8.99
N GLN A 46 9.09 9.32 8.93
CA GLN A 46 7.80 9.43 8.24
C GLN A 46 6.88 10.47 8.86
N ARG A 47 6.85 10.54 10.19
CA ARG A 47 6.07 11.55 10.92
C ARG A 47 6.64 12.93 10.63
N ASP A 48 7.96 13.11 10.80
CA ASP A 48 8.63 14.37 10.51
C ASP A 48 8.48 14.78 9.03
N ALA A 49 8.50 13.82 8.10
CA ALA A 49 8.26 14.09 6.69
C ALA A 49 6.83 14.55 6.44
N ALA A 50 5.84 13.88 7.03
CA ALA A 50 4.43 14.24 6.93
C ALA A 50 4.17 15.65 7.45
N ASP A 51 4.72 15.98 8.62
CA ASP A 51 4.61 17.30 9.23
C ASP A 51 5.22 18.39 8.34
N ARG A 52 6.39 18.14 7.74
CA ARG A 52 7.07 19.09 6.84
C ARG A 52 6.29 19.40 5.57
N ILE A 53 5.59 18.41 5.01
CA ILE A 53 4.84 18.56 3.76
C ILE A 53 3.34 18.79 3.99
N GLY A 54 2.90 18.92 5.25
CA GLY A 54 1.51 19.18 5.62
C GLY A 54 0.55 18.02 5.35
N LEU A 55 1.05 16.78 5.31
CA LEU A 55 0.22 15.58 5.13
C LEU A 55 -0.10 14.93 6.48
N THR A 56 -1.25 14.25 6.54
CA THR A 56 -1.66 13.50 7.74
C THR A 56 -0.72 12.32 8.04
N ARG A 57 -0.17 11.69 7.00
CA ARG A 57 0.79 10.58 7.13
C ARG A 57 1.59 10.41 5.85
N VAL A 58 2.79 9.88 6.01
CA VAL A 58 3.60 9.31 4.93
C VAL A 58 3.75 7.83 5.23
N THR A 59 3.36 6.96 4.30
CA THR A 59 3.39 5.50 4.48
C THR A 59 4.71 4.89 4.01
N GLY A 60 5.08 3.73 4.57
CA GLY A 60 6.24 2.97 4.10
C GLY A 60 6.20 2.64 2.61
N GLN A 61 5.01 2.37 2.08
CA GLN A 61 4.83 2.10 0.67
C GLN A 61 5.16 3.33 -0.19
N GLU A 62 4.71 4.54 0.18
CA GLU A 62 5.02 5.77 -0.55
C GLU A 62 6.52 6.06 -0.53
N VAL A 63 7.16 5.86 0.63
CA VAL A 63 8.62 6.02 0.76
C VAL A 63 9.35 5.05 -0.15
N LEU A 64 9.02 3.76 -0.10
CA LEU A 64 9.67 2.75 -0.92
C LEU A 64 9.43 2.97 -2.41
N ALA A 65 8.21 3.35 -2.80
CA ALA A 65 7.90 3.68 -4.19
C ALA A 65 8.74 4.86 -4.70
N ALA A 66 8.79 5.96 -3.95
CA ALA A 66 9.58 7.14 -4.30
C ALA A 66 11.09 6.82 -4.38
N LEU A 67 11.62 6.02 -3.45
CA LEU A 67 13.02 5.58 -3.47
C LEU A 67 13.33 4.72 -4.68
N ILE A 68 12.43 3.81 -5.08
CA ILE A 68 12.60 2.98 -6.28
C ILE A 68 12.55 3.86 -7.54
N ASP A 69 11.59 4.77 -7.63
CA ASP A 69 11.47 5.67 -8.77
C ASP A 69 12.73 6.54 -8.91
N GLN A 70 13.27 7.07 -7.80
CA GLN A 70 14.52 7.83 -7.82
C GLN A 70 15.71 6.95 -8.20
N LEU A 71 15.81 5.73 -7.67
CA LEU A 71 16.87 4.79 -8.02
C LEU A 71 16.89 4.46 -9.53
N LEU A 72 15.72 4.34 -10.15
CA LEU A 72 15.59 3.99 -11.56
C LEU A 72 15.73 5.19 -12.50
N SER A 73 15.56 6.42 -12.02
CA SER A 73 15.61 7.63 -12.83
C SER A 73 16.88 8.48 -12.63
N ASP A 74 17.59 8.34 -11.51
CA ASP A 74 18.83 9.07 -11.21
C ASP A 74 20.08 8.17 -11.31
N PRO A 75 20.90 8.32 -12.38
CA PRO A 75 22.11 7.54 -12.56
C PRO A 75 23.14 7.69 -11.43
N LYS A 76 23.18 8.85 -10.76
CA LYS A 76 24.12 9.08 -9.65
C LYS A 76 23.71 8.28 -8.43
N LEU A 77 22.43 8.32 -8.07
CA LEU A 77 21.89 7.51 -6.97
C LEU A 77 22.10 6.02 -7.26
N SER A 78 21.82 5.58 -8.48
CA SER A 78 22.04 4.18 -8.89
C SER A 78 23.49 3.73 -8.73
N ALA A 79 24.45 4.55 -9.18
CA ALA A 79 25.87 4.26 -8.99
C ALA A 79 26.26 4.22 -7.50
N GLN A 80 25.73 5.14 -6.69
CA GLN A 80 25.97 5.18 -5.25
C GLN A 80 25.44 3.94 -4.53
N ILE A 81 24.22 3.51 -4.84
CA ILE A 81 23.63 2.29 -4.27
C ILE A 81 24.43 1.07 -4.71
N THR A 82 24.82 0.98 -5.98
CA THR A 82 25.65 -0.12 -6.50
C THR A 82 26.97 -0.23 -5.73
N ARG A 83 27.67 0.89 -5.51
CA ARG A 83 28.91 0.92 -4.72
C ARG A 83 28.69 0.51 -3.27
N THR A 84 27.58 0.95 -2.67
CA THR A 84 27.23 0.60 -1.28
C THR A 84 27.00 -0.90 -1.13
N ILE A 85 26.27 -1.51 -2.07
CA ILE A 85 26.04 -2.96 -2.11
C ILE A 85 27.36 -3.72 -2.28
N GLN A 86 28.26 -3.25 -3.16
CA GLN A 86 29.58 -3.87 -3.35
C GLN A 86 30.43 -3.83 -2.08
N ALA A 87 30.37 -2.74 -1.30
CA ALA A 87 31.14 -2.60 -0.06
C ALA A 87 30.63 -3.49 1.09
N GLN A 88 29.41 -4.01 0.99
CA GLN A 88 28.78 -4.87 2.00
C GLN A 88 28.92 -6.37 1.70
N ARG A 89 29.46 -6.72 0.53
CA ARG A 89 29.70 -8.10 0.07
C ARG A 89 31.17 -8.45 0.19
#